data_AF-A0AA41ZF11-F1
#
_entry.id   AF-A0AA41ZF11-F1
#
_cell.length_a   1.000
_cell.length_b   1.000
_cell.length_c   1.000
_cell.angle_alpha   90.00
_cell.angle_beta   90.00
_cell.angle_gamma   90.00
#
_symmetry.space_group_name_H-M   'P 1'
#
loop_
_entity.id
_entity.type
_entity.pdbx_description
1 polymer ?
#
loop_
_entity_poly.entity_id
_entity_poly.type
_entity_poly.pdbx_seq_one_letter_code
_entity_poly.pdbx_strand_id
1 'polypeptide(L)' 'MHIVDACYRNLVRMFGEEKINATVGYINADVRFYGLTETSMNLEGIDRHQRLITSYQKLHAWRAAKVD' A
#
# COMPACT_ATOMS: atom_id res chain seq x y z
N MET A 1 -20.25 -7.62 -18.32
CA MET A 1 -19.75 -6.24 -18.13
C MET A 1 -20.82 -5.26 -18.57
N HIS A 2 -21.88 -5.05 -17.76
CA HIS A 2 -23.01 -4.16 -18.09
C HIS A 2 -23.55 -3.39 -16.87
N ILE A 3 -23.21 -3.82 -15.65
CA ILE A 3 -23.71 -3.21 -14.41
C ILE A 3 -22.99 -1.89 -14.12
N VAL A 4 -21.69 -1.80 -14.43
CA VAL A 4 -20.90 -0.60 -14.18
C VAL A 4 -21.32 0.53 -15.13
N ASP A 5 -21.52 0.26 -16.43
CA ASP A 5 -21.90 1.29 -17.41
C ASP A 5 -23.23 1.99 -17.08
N ALA A 6 -24.22 1.22 -16.61
CA ALA A 6 -25.53 1.75 -16.25
C ALA A 6 -25.48 2.74 -15.08
N CYS A 7 -24.59 2.52 -14.10
CA CYS A 7 -24.44 3.37 -12.93
C CYS A 7 -23.20 4.28 -12.97
N TYR A 8 -22.35 4.16 -13.98
CA TYR A 8 -21.03 4.78 -14.07
C TYR A 8 -21.08 6.28 -13.79
N ARG A 9 -21.97 7.00 -14.49
CA ARG A 9 -22.12 8.46 -14.34
C ARG A 9 -22.52 8.89 -12.93
N ASN A 10 -23.39 8.14 -12.26
CA ASN A 10 -23.80 8.47 -10.90
C ASN A 10 -22.67 8.17 -9.91
N LEU A 11 -21.99 7.05 -10.09
CA LEU A 11 -20.86 6.65 -9.25
C LEU A 11 -19.67 7.62 -9.38
N VAL A 12 -19.37 8.10 -10.58
CA VAL A 12 -18.34 9.14 -10.80
C VAL A 12 -18.69 10.43 -10.04
N ARG A 13 -19.96 10.85 -10.04
CA ARG A 13 -20.39 12.04 -9.28
C ARG A 13 -20.28 11.85 -7.77
N MET A 14 -20.53 10.64 -7.27
CA MET A 14 -20.49 10.34 -5.84
C MET A 14 -19.07 10.12 -5.30
N PHE A 15 -18.20 9.47 -6.08
CA PHE A 15 -16.92 8.96 -5.59
C PHE A 15 -15.70 9.57 -6.29
N GLY A 16 -15.91 10.33 -7.36
CA GLY A 16 -14.85 10.90 -8.20
C GLY A 16 -14.35 9.92 -9.26
N GLU A 17 -13.82 10.49 -10.34
CA GLU A 17 -13.36 9.75 -11.52
C GLU A 17 -12.18 8.82 -11.20
N GLU A 18 -11.23 9.26 -10.37
CA GLU A 18 -10.06 8.48 -9.98
C GLU A 18 -10.42 7.13 -9.35
N LYS A 19 -11.33 7.13 -8.37
CA LYS A 19 -11.72 5.90 -7.65
C LYS A 19 -12.52 4.94 -8.54
N ILE A 20 -13.38 5.47 -9.41
CA ILE A 20 -14.15 4.65 -10.34
C ILE A 20 -13.23 4.01 -11.38
N ASN A 21 -12.29 4.77 -11.96
CA ASN A 21 -11.32 4.23 -12.91
C ASN A 21 -10.44 3.14 -12.28
N ALA A 22 -9.97 3.34 -11.04
CA ALA A 22 -9.24 2.31 -10.30
C ALA A 22 -10.06 1.04 -10.07
N THR A 23 -11.36 1.18 -9.77
CA THR A 23 -12.27 0.05 -9.57
C THR A 23 -12.54 -0.71 -10.87
N VAL A 24 -12.70 0.00 -11.98
CA VAL A 24 -12.84 -0.63 -13.31
C VAL A 24 -11.58 -1.41 -13.68
N GLY A 25 -10.40 -0.83 -13.45
CA GLY A 25 -9.12 -1.54 -13.64
C GLY A 25 -8.98 -2.77 -12.75
N TYR A 26 -9.55 -2.76 -11.54
CA TYR A 26 -9.61 -3.94 -10.67
C TYR A 26 -10.51 -5.05 -11.22
N ILE A 27 -11.71 -4.69 -11.69
CA ILE A 27 -12.68 -5.66 -12.25
C ILE A 27 -12.15 -6.30 -13.53
N ASN A 28 -11.47 -5.52 -14.38
CA ASN A 28 -10.85 -6.01 -15.61
C ASN A 28 -9.54 -6.79 -15.37
N ALA A 29 -9.09 -6.88 -14.11
CA ALA A 29 -7.82 -7.49 -13.71
C ALA A 29 -6.56 -6.80 -14.28
N ASP A 30 -6.69 -5.57 -14.79
CA ASP A 30 -5.56 -4.72 -15.22
C ASP A 30 -4.73 -4.25 -14.02
N VAL A 31 -5.37 -4.04 -12.85
CA VAL A 31 -4.73 -3.62 -11.60
C VAL A 31 -5.21 -4.50 -10.45
N ARG A 32 -4.31 -5.28 -9.83
CA ARG A 32 -4.70 -6.22 -8.75
C ARG A 32 -4.68 -5.62 -7.34
N PHE A 33 -3.76 -4.70 -7.06
CA PHE A 33 -3.49 -4.24 -5.69
C PHE A 33 -3.49 -2.72 -5.60
N TYR A 34 -4.67 -2.12 -5.79
CA TYR A 34 -4.81 -0.67 -5.68
C TYR A 34 -4.43 -0.18 -4.28
N GLY A 35 -3.57 0.83 -4.21
CA GLY A 35 -3.12 1.45 -2.95
C GLY A 35 -2.02 0.68 -2.21
N LEU A 36 -1.59 -0.50 -2.70
CA LEU A 36 -0.42 -1.20 -2.17
C LEU A 36 0.78 -0.93 -3.08
N THR A 37 1.77 -0.24 -2.53
CA THR A 37 3.09 -0.11 -3.17
C THR A 37 3.86 -1.41 -3.00
N GLU A 38 4.55 -1.83 -4.07
CA GLU A 38 5.48 -2.96 -3.98
C GLU A 38 6.55 -2.68 -2.92
N THR A 39 6.93 -3.71 -2.16
CA THR A 39 7.99 -3.62 -1.16
C THR A 39 8.87 -4.85 -1.21
N SER A 40 10.10 -4.73 -0.71
CA SER A 40 11.06 -5.81 -0.63
C SER A 40 11.13 -6.41 0.78
N MET A 41 11.84 -7.52 0.95
CA MET A 41 12.11 -8.11 2.27
C MET A 41 12.83 -7.14 3.23
N ASN A 42 13.48 -6.10 2.70
CA ASN A 42 14.13 -5.05 3.48
C ASN A 42 13.17 -3.93 3.91
N LEU A 43 11.88 -4.02 3.55
CA LEU A 43 10.84 -3.02 3.83
C LEU A 43 11.18 -1.62 3.27
N GLU A 44 11.83 -1.60 2.12
CA GLU A 44 12.19 -0.37 1.41
C GLU A 44 10.92 0.42 1.03
N GLY A 45 11.00 1.75 1.13
CA GLY A 45 9.86 2.64 0.90
C GLY A 45 8.90 2.79 2.10
N ILE A 46 9.03 1.98 3.16
CA ILE A 46 8.17 2.07 4.35
C ILE A 46 8.89 2.77 5.51
N ASP A 47 8.90 4.11 5.49
CA ASP A 47 9.63 4.97 6.45
C ASP A 47 9.39 4.61 7.93
N ARG A 48 8.14 4.30 8.31
CA ARG A 48 7.85 3.89 9.70
C ARG A 48 8.57 2.61 10.12
N HIS A 49 8.68 1.64 9.22
CA HIS A 49 9.38 0.38 9.50
C HIS A 49 10.90 0.60 9.53
N GLN A 50 11.44 1.47 8.67
CA GLN A 50 12.86 1.83 8.67
C GLN A 50 13.29 2.49 10.00
N ARG A 51 12.47 3.40 10.52
CA ARG A 51 12.70 4.03 11.84
C ARG A 51 12.68 3.00 12.98
N LEU A 52 11.76 2.03 12.92
CA LEU A 52 11.69 0.95 13.90
C LEU A 52 12.92 0.06 13.85
N ILE A 53 13.34 -0.38 12.65
CA ILE A 53 14.55 -1.18 12.44
C ILE A 53 15.78 -0.47 13.02
N THR A 54 15.94 0.82 12.72
CA THR A 54 17.06 1.62 13.24
C THR A 54 17.06 1.66 14.78
N SER A 55 15.88 1.79 15.39
CA SER A 55 15.73 1.81 16.84
C SER A 55 16.09 0.44 17.46
N TYR A 56 15.70 -0.64 16.79
CA TYR A 56 15.99 -2.01 17.20
C TYR A 56 17.48 -2.36 17.07
N GLN A 57 18.14 -1.92 15.98
CA GLN A 57 19.58 -2.07 15.78
C GLN A 57 20.39 -1.41 16.91
N LYS A 58 20.00 -0.18 17.30
CA LYS A 58 20.59 0.49 18.46
C LYS A 58 20.48 -0.41 19.70
N LEU A 59 19.26 -0.81 20.06
CA LEU A 59 19.03 -1.65 21.25
C LEU A 59 19.85 -2.96 21.23
N HIS A 60 19.97 -3.60 20.06
CA HIS A 60 20.80 -4.79 19.90
C HIS A 60 22.28 -4.51 20.16
N ALA A 61 22.83 -3.43 19.62
CA ALA A 61 24.21 -3.03 19.90
C ALA A 61 24.45 -2.78 21.40
N TRP A 62 23.51 -2.13 22.08
CA TRP A 62 23.57 -1.93 23.54
C TRP A 62 23.53 -3.24 24.32
N ARG A 63 22.70 -4.20 23.89
CA ARG A 63 22.61 -5.53 24.54
C ARG A 63 23.88 -6.34 24.33
N ALA A 64 24.41 -6.37 23.10
CA ALA A 64 25.64 -7.08 22.77
C ALA A 64 26.84 -6.56 23.59
N ALA A 65 26.94 -5.23 23.74
CA ALA A 65 27.97 -4.61 24.57
C ALA A 65 27.81 -4.83 26.08
N LYS A 66 26.63 -5.29 26.54
CA LYS A 66 26.34 -5.60 27.95
C LYS A 66 26.53 -7.07 28.32
N VAL A 67 26.73 -7.94 27.34
CA VAL A 67 27.08 -9.34 27.59
C VAL A 67 28.57 -9.39 27.87
N ASP A 68 28.92 -9.13 29.13
CA ASP A 68 30.13 -9.63 29.81
C ASP A 68 29.72 -10.84 30.67
#